data_AF-A0A177B840-F1
#
_entry.id   AF-A0A177B840-F1
#
_cell.length_a   1.000
_cell.length_b   1.000
_cell.length_c   1.000
_cell.angle_alpha   90.00
_cell.angle_beta   90.00
_cell.angle_gamma   90.00
#
_symmetry.space_group_name_H-M   'P 1'
#
loop_
_entity.id
_entity.type
_entity.pdbx_description
1 polymer ?
#
loop_
_entity_poly.entity_id
_entity_poly.type
_entity_poly.pdbx_seq_one_letter_code
_entity_poly.pdbx_strand_id
1 'polypeptide(L)'
;ALDTTNYLYDSLNDDVNKFYTYVSQAYIENEIKMGEYLLTYVDFGYIYALRKSVLNNIAINRMAALILTHIPGLMAFKLTHFEPRFLLCYPVSCDLYETNVKKKLMIMKIKSIDLNKNLIVKIHKTYSDFAMNRLGSYDGIFYTDSMKETLSNLYEMVDIFLNRNQNEMIRENSNVNSEYLENFSKNELDSINRRKSTAKSTVYNFSNTQRNQLSF
;
A
#
# COMPACT_ATOMS: atom_id res chain seq x y z
N ALA A 1 -1.26 -11.49 2.11
CA ALA A 1 -2.09 -11.07 0.96
C ALA A 1 -3.48 -10.64 1.44
N LEU A 2 -4.10 -9.65 0.78
CA LEU A 2 -5.52 -9.32 0.90
C LEU A 2 -6.33 -10.18 -0.08
N ASP A 3 -7.48 -10.67 0.35
CA ASP A 3 -8.43 -11.34 -0.55
C ASP A 3 -9.16 -10.28 -1.37
N THR A 4 -9.35 -10.53 -2.67
CA THR A 4 -10.06 -9.60 -3.55
C THR A 4 -10.88 -10.29 -4.63
N THR A 5 -12.00 -9.68 -5.01
CA THR A 5 -12.83 -10.15 -6.13
C THR A 5 -12.41 -9.57 -7.48
N ASN A 6 -11.32 -8.79 -7.51
CA ASN A 6 -10.77 -8.25 -8.74
C ASN A 6 -9.97 -9.32 -9.49
N TYR A 7 -10.61 -9.91 -10.50
CA TYR A 7 -10.05 -10.98 -11.34
C TYR A 7 -8.78 -10.59 -12.10
N LEU A 8 -8.47 -9.29 -12.22
CA LEU A 8 -7.21 -8.85 -12.84
C LEU A 8 -6.01 -9.43 -12.08
N TYR A 9 -6.14 -9.60 -10.76
CA TYR A 9 -5.08 -10.17 -9.93
C TYR A 9 -4.88 -11.67 -10.10
N ASP A 10 -5.83 -12.41 -10.67
CA ASP A 10 -5.67 -13.84 -10.97
C ASP A 10 -4.63 -14.07 -12.09
N SER A 11 -4.53 -13.10 -13.01
CA SER A 11 -3.65 -13.16 -14.19
C SER A 11 -2.31 -12.43 -14.03
N LEU A 12 -2.08 -11.80 -12.87
CA LEU A 12 -0.85 -11.03 -12.62
C LEU A 12 0.28 -11.93 -12.12
N ASN A 13 1.52 -11.51 -12.40
CA ASN A 13 2.73 -12.25 -12.01
C ASN A 13 2.79 -12.53 -10.50
N ASP A 14 3.57 -13.54 -10.11
CA ASP A 14 3.75 -14.00 -8.73
C ASP A 14 4.07 -12.89 -7.72
N ASP A 15 4.73 -11.81 -8.15
CA ASP A 15 5.03 -10.67 -7.27
C ASP A 15 3.79 -9.91 -6.79
N VAL A 16 2.74 -9.84 -7.60
CA VAL A 16 1.47 -9.21 -7.20
C VAL A 16 0.63 -10.16 -6.34
N ASN A 17 0.72 -11.46 -6.61
CA ASN A 17 0.03 -12.52 -5.86
C ASN A 17 0.52 -12.65 -4.41
N LYS A 18 1.69 -12.10 -4.09
CA LYS A 18 2.16 -11.92 -2.70
C LYS A 18 1.29 -10.95 -1.90
N PHE A 19 0.74 -9.93 -2.57
CA PHE A 19 -0.03 -8.86 -1.94
C PHE A 19 -1.54 -9.07 -2.03
N TYR A 20 -2.02 -9.66 -3.12
CA TYR A 20 -3.44 -9.89 -3.36
C TYR A 20 -3.71 -11.33 -3.75
N THR A 21 -4.84 -11.88 -3.28
CA THR A 21 -5.31 -13.21 -3.62
C THR A 21 -6.70 -13.08 -4.22
N TYR A 22 -6.83 -13.45 -5.50
CA TYR A 22 -8.14 -13.47 -6.13
C TYR A 22 -9.02 -14.55 -5.50
N VAL A 23 -10.25 -14.17 -5.17
CA VAL A 23 -11.29 -15.07 -4.68
C VAL A 23 -12.62 -14.75 -5.36
N SER A 24 -13.48 -15.76 -5.50
CA SER A 24 -14.81 -15.55 -6.07
C SER A 24 -15.71 -14.71 -5.15
N GLN A 25 -16.66 -14.01 -5.75
CA GLN A 25 -17.66 -13.21 -5.01
C GLN A 25 -18.44 -14.04 -3.98
N ALA A 26 -18.90 -15.24 -4.37
CA ALA A 26 -19.65 -16.12 -3.47
C ALA A 26 -18.82 -16.57 -2.27
N TYR A 27 -17.51 -16.80 -2.48
CA TYR A 27 -16.61 -17.20 -1.40
C TYR A 27 -16.39 -16.06 -0.40
N ILE A 28 -16.02 -14.87 -0.87
CA ILE A 28 -15.75 -13.74 0.03
C ILE A 28 -16.99 -13.35 0.83
N GLU A 29 -18.19 -13.40 0.23
CA GLU A 29 -19.44 -13.09 0.92
C GLU A 29 -19.76 -14.10 2.03
N ASN A 30 -19.47 -15.38 1.80
CA ASN A 30 -19.62 -16.42 2.82
C ASN A 30 -18.64 -16.20 3.98
N GLU A 31 -17.36 -15.97 3.67
CA GLU A 31 -16.31 -15.73 4.67
C GLU A 31 -16.56 -14.44 5.49
N ILE A 32 -17.14 -13.41 4.87
CA ILE A 32 -17.62 -12.21 5.57
C ILE A 32 -18.69 -12.56 6.59
N LYS A 33 -19.68 -13.38 6.22
CA LYS A 33 -20.74 -13.83 7.14
C LYS A 33 -20.20 -14.70 8.28
N MET A 34 -19.17 -15.49 8.02
CA MET A 34 -18.46 -16.27 9.03
C MET A 34 -17.59 -15.40 9.95
N GLY A 35 -17.33 -14.15 9.57
CA GLY A 35 -16.52 -13.23 10.36
C GLY A 35 -15.01 -13.50 10.26
N GLU A 36 -14.55 -14.10 9.15
CA GLU A 36 -13.13 -14.43 8.94
C GLU A 36 -12.26 -13.21 8.65
N TYR A 37 -12.88 -12.14 8.16
CA TYR A 37 -12.21 -10.89 7.84
C TYR A 37 -12.27 -9.89 8.98
N LEU A 38 -11.15 -9.19 9.17
CA LEU A 38 -11.07 -8.07 10.10
C LEU A 38 -11.51 -6.76 9.45
N LEU A 39 -11.09 -6.55 8.21
CA LEU A 39 -11.40 -5.37 7.44
C LEU A 39 -11.94 -5.81 6.09
N THR A 40 -13.06 -5.24 5.69
CA THR A 40 -13.59 -5.33 4.33
C THR A 40 -13.89 -3.93 3.82
N TYR A 41 -13.59 -3.69 2.55
CA TYR A 41 -13.98 -2.47 1.87
C TYR A 41 -14.23 -2.74 0.39
N VAL A 42 -14.98 -1.85 -0.25
CA VAL A 42 -15.23 -1.89 -1.68
C VAL A 42 -14.45 -0.74 -2.31
N ASP A 43 -13.61 -1.05 -3.28
CA ASP A 43 -12.93 -0.06 -4.11
C ASP A 43 -13.13 -0.40 -5.59
N PHE A 44 -13.49 0.61 -6.38
CA PHE A 44 -13.81 0.47 -7.81
C PHE A 44 -14.76 -0.69 -8.18
N GLY A 45 -15.71 -1.02 -7.30
CA GLY A 45 -16.68 -2.09 -7.53
C GLY A 45 -16.19 -3.50 -7.19
N TYR A 46 -14.96 -3.64 -6.71
CA TYR A 46 -14.40 -4.90 -6.22
C TYR A 46 -14.30 -4.90 -4.70
N ILE A 47 -14.48 -6.06 -4.10
CA ILE A 47 -14.32 -6.26 -2.67
C ILE A 47 -12.84 -6.52 -2.40
N TYR A 48 -12.33 -5.91 -1.34
CA TYR A 48 -11.03 -6.17 -0.76
C TYR A 48 -11.21 -6.50 0.71
N ALA A 49 -10.55 -7.55 1.19
CA ALA A 49 -10.69 -8.02 2.55
C ALA A 49 -9.36 -8.50 3.15
N LEU A 50 -9.15 -8.15 4.41
CA LEU A 50 -7.99 -8.58 5.19
C LEU A 50 -8.42 -9.61 6.23
N ARG A 51 -7.88 -10.83 6.14
CA ARG A 51 -8.19 -11.92 7.07
C ARG A 51 -7.61 -11.66 8.46
N LYS A 52 -8.34 -12.07 9.49
CA LYS A 52 -7.86 -12.08 10.88
C LYS A 52 -6.66 -13.00 11.05
N SER A 53 -6.69 -14.18 10.41
CA SER A 53 -5.63 -15.18 10.48
C SER A 53 -4.27 -14.65 10.00
N VAL A 54 -4.24 -13.77 8.99
CA VAL A 54 -3.01 -13.14 8.50
C VAL A 54 -2.38 -12.27 9.58
N LEU A 55 -3.17 -11.44 10.27
CA LEU A 55 -2.68 -10.58 11.34
C LEU A 55 -2.27 -11.37 12.58
N ASN A 56 -3.03 -12.41 12.94
CA ASN A 56 -2.65 -13.33 14.00
C ASN A 56 -1.30 -13.99 13.71
N ASN A 57 -1.06 -14.43 12.47
CA ASN A 57 0.21 -15.04 12.09
C ASN A 57 1.37 -14.04 12.15
N ILE A 58 1.15 -12.80 11.69
CA ILE A 58 2.15 -11.73 11.82
C ILE A 58 2.50 -11.47 13.29
N ALA A 59 1.48 -11.41 14.16
CA ALA A 59 1.67 -11.22 15.60
C ALA A 59 2.41 -12.39 16.26
N ILE A 60 2.08 -13.63 15.91
CA ILE A 60 2.76 -14.85 16.41
C ILE A 60 4.24 -14.82 16.02
N ASN A 61 4.55 -14.38 14.80
CA ASN A 61 5.93 -14.25 14.32
C ASN A 61 6.66 -13.01 14.84
N ARG A 62 6.03 -12.21 15.72
CA ARG A 62 6.60 -10.98 16.30
C ARG A 62 7.08 -9.98 15.24
N MET A 63 6.37 -9.90 14.12
CA MET A 63 6.64 -8.94 13.06
C MET A 63 5.68 -7.75 13.16
N ALA A 64 6.11 -6.60 12.65
CA ALA A 64 5.24 -5.44 12.49
C ALA A 64 4.48 -5.52 11.17
N ALA A 65 3.19 -5.17 11.19
CA ALA A 65 2.37 -5.02 9.98
C ALA A 65 2.14 -3.54 9.67
N LEU A 66 2.47 -3.12 8.45
CA LEU A 66 2.02 -1.83 7.91
C LEU A 66 0.74 -2.06 7.09
N ILE A 67 -0.35 -1.41 7.48
CA ILE A 67 -1.65 -1.58 6.85
C ILE A 67 -2.14 -0.23 6.33
N LEU A 68 -2.23 -0.11 5.00
CA LEU A 68 -2.83 1.06 4.36
C LEU A 68 -4.33 0.85 4.25
N THR A 69 -5.12 1.75 4.84
CA THR A 69 -6.58 1.66 4.81
C THR A 69 -7.24 3.03 4.80
N HIS A 70 -8.48 3.07 4.33
CA HIS A 70 -9.34 4.25 4.42
C HIS A 70 -9.95 4.39 5.83
N ILE A 71 -10.65 5.49 6.05
CA ILE A 71 -11.34 5.82 7.31
C ILE A 71 -12.13 4.65 7.93
N PRO A 72 -12.91 3.82 7.18
CA PRO A 72 -13.61 2.68 7.77
C PRO A 72 -12.69 1.68 8.45
N GLY A 73 -11.47 1.50 7.93
CA GLY A 73 -10.48 0.62 8.54
C GLY A 73 -10.01 1.08 9.91
N LEU A 74 -9.85 2.39 10.12
CA LEU A 74 -9.55 2.96 11.44
C LEU A 74 -10.56 2.48 12.49
N MET A 75 -11.85 2.51 12.16
CA MET A 75 -12.90 2.06 13.10
C MET A 75 -12.83 0.57 13.36
N ALA A 76 -12.63 -0.23 12.31
CA ALA A 76 -12.51 -1.67 12.44
C ALA A 76 -11.34 -2.05 13.37
N PHE A 77 -10.18 -1.43 13.17
CA PHE A 77 -8.97 -1.72 13.94
C PHE A 77 -9.04 -1.26 15.39
N LYS A 78 -9.74 -0.16 15.69
CA LYS A 78 -9.93 0.32 17.07
C LYS A 78 -10.72 -0.66 17.95
N LEU A 79 -11.52 -1.55 17.35
CA LEU A 79 -12.29 -2.56 18.06
C LEU A 79 -11.52 -3.88 18.24
N THR A 80 -10.23 -3.90 17.89
CA THR A 80 -9.40 -5.10 17.96
C THR A 80 -8.44 -5.06 19.12
N HIS A 81 -7.99 -6.23 19.55
CA HIS A 81 -6.99 -6.41 20.59
C HIS A 81 -5.55 -6.13 20.11
N PHE A 82 -5.35 -5.77 18.84
CA PHE A 82 -4.01 -5.56 18.27
C PHE A 82 -3.38 -4.22 18.67
N GLU A 83 -4.13 -3.33 19.33
CA GLU A 83 -3.67 -2.00 19.75
C GLU A 83 -2.80 -1.27 18.69
N PRO A 84 -3.29 -1.15 17.44
CA PRO A 84 -2.46 -0.63 16.35
C PRO A 84 -2.17 0.86 16.51
N ARG A 85 -1.00 1.28 16.03
CA ARG A 85 -0.64 2.69 15.88
C ARG A 85 -1.27 3.25 14.61
N PHE A 86 -1.99 4.36 14.74
CA PHE A 86 -2.69 5.00 13.63
C PHE A 86 -1.95 6.23 13.14
N LEU A 87 -1.46 6.18 11.90
CA LEU A 87 -0.84 7.30 11.24
C LEU A 87 -1.80 7.90 10.20
N LEU A 88 -2.06 9.20 10.31
CA LEU A 88 -2.86 9.93 9.35
C LEU A 88 -1.96 10.53 8.27
N CYS A 89 -2.13 10.09 7.03
CA CYS A 89 -1.52 10.71 5.86
C CYS A 89 -2.58 11.54 5.11
N TYR A 90 -2.36 12.84 4.96
CA TYR A 90 -3.34 13.75 4.38
C TYR A 90 -2.69 14.82 3.46
N PRO A 91 -3.15 15.00 2.22
CA PRO A 91 -2.67 16.08 1.35
C PRO A 91 -3.32 17.42 1.75
N VAL A 92 -2.53 18.45 2.02
CA VAL A 92 -3.10 19.78 2.34
C VAL A 92 -3.61 20.44 1.06
N SER A 93 -2.90 20.28 -0.05
CA SER A 93 -3.28 20.87 -1.32
C SER A 93 -4.31 20.02 -2.07
N CYS A 94 -5.49 20.60 -2.29
CA CYS A 94 -6.52 19.96 -3.10
C CYS A 94 -6.09 19.78 -4.57
N ASP A 95 -5.30 20.70 -5.13
CA ASP A 95 -4.85 20.59 -6.52
C ASP A 95 -3.78 19.48 -6.68
N LEU A 96 -2.91 19.29 -5.68
CA LEU A 96 -1.98 18.15 -5.65
C LEU A 96 -2.74 16.83 -5.46
N TYR A 97 -3.75 16.81 -4.59
CA TYR A 97 -4.62 15.65 -4.42
C TYR A 97 -5.32 15.27 -5.74
N GLU A 98 -5.91 16.23 -6.44
CA GLU A 98 -6.52 16.03 -7.76
C GLU A 98 -5.54 15.40 -8.75
N THR A 99 -4.33 15.95 -8.83
CA THR A 99 -3.28 15.45 -9.70
C THR A 99 -2.89 14.00 -9.37
N ASN A 100 -2.72 13.67 -8.09
CA ASN A 100 -2.36 12.33 -7.65
C ASN A 100 -3.47 11.30 -7.90
N VAL A 101 -4.73 11.67 -7.66
CA VAL A 101 -5.88 10.81 -7.96
C VAL A 101 -5.98 10.53 -9.46
N LYS A 102 -5.83 11.56 -10.31
CA LYS A 102 -5.82 11.41 -11.77
C LYS A 102 -4.69 10.49 -12.25
N LYS A 103 -3.48 10.65 -11.71
CA LYS A 103 -2.34 9.76 -11.99
C LYS A 103 -2.66 8.31 -11.59
N LYS A 104 -3.20 8.08 -10.39
CA LYS A 104 -3.59 6.75 -9.91
C LYS A 104 -4.61 6.09 -10.85
N LEU A 105 -5.67 6.81 -11.22
CA LEU A 105 -6.68 6.28 -12.14
C LEU A 105 -6.11 5.95 -13.53
N MET A 106 -5.21 6.79 -14.04
CA MET A 106 -4.53 6.56 -15.31
C MET A 106 -3.67 5.29 -15.26
N ILE A 107 -2.92 5.08 -14.17
CA ILE A 107 -2.12 3.87 -13.95
C ILE A 107 -3.02 2.63 -13.89
N MET A 108 -4.15 2.72 -13.18
CA MET A 108 -5.12 1.64 -13.05
C MET A 108 -5.97 1.42 -14.31
N LYS A 109 -5.79 2.22 -15.37
CA LYS A 109 -6.57 2.20 -16.62
C LYS A 109 -8.08 2.35 -16.41
N ILE A 110 -8.49 2.99 -15.32
CA ILE A 110 -9.90 3.24 -15.02
C ILE A 110 -10.33 4.49 -15.79
N LYS A 111 -11.04 4.28 -16.90
CA LYS A 111 -11.53 5.36 -17.78
C LYS A 111 -12.96 5.80 -17.47
N SER A 112 -13.70 5.02 -16.69
CA SER A 112 -15.15 5.16 -16.51
C SER A 112 -15.57 6.17 -15.43
N ILE A 113 -14.63 6.74 -14.67
CA ILE A 113 -14.97 7.67 -13.59
C ILE A 113 -14.76 9.09 -14.08
N ASP A 114 -15.88 9.80 -14.26
CA ASP A 114 -15.90 11.23 -14.50
C ASP A 114 -15.64 11.97 -13.19
N LEU A 115 -14.37 12.07 -12.79
CA LEU A 115 -13.96 12.87 -11.65
C LEU A 115 -13.98 14.35 -12.04
N ASN A 116 -15.14 14.98 -11.91
CA ASN A 116 -15.20 16.44 -11.98
C ASN A 116 -14.48 17.06 -10.76
N LYS A 117 -13.94 18.26 -10.92
CA LYS A 117 -13.18 18.96 -9.88
C LYS A 117 -13.98 19.10 -8.57
N ASN A 118 -15.28 19.33 -8.67
CA ASN A 118 -16.17 19.48 -7.52
C ASN A 118 -16.26 18.21 -6.66
N LEU A 119 -16.30 17.03 -7.28
CA LEU A 119 -16.32 15.76 -6.57
C LEU A 119 -15.00 15.52 -5.84
N ILE A 120 -13.87 15.84 -6.47
CA ILE A 120 -12.54 15.74 -5.85
C ILE A 120 -12.44 16.67 -4.64
N VAL A 121 -12.82 17.93 -4.78
CA VAL A 121 -12.84 18.91 -3.68
C VAL A 121 -13.75 18.43 -2.55
N LYS A 122 -14.92 17.89 -2.88
CA LYS A 122 -15.85 17.34 -1.87
C LYS A 122 -15.24 16.15 -1.13
N ILE A 123 -14.63 15.21 -1.83
CA ILE A 123 -13.97 14.03 -1.23
C ILE A 123 -12.83 14.50 -0.34
N HIS A 124 -11.96 15.37 -0.87
CA HIS A 124 -10.84 15.95 -0.12
C HIS A 124 -11.33 16.55 1.18
N LYS A 125 -12.25 17.52 1.11
CA LYS A 125 -12.84 18.18 2.29
C LYS A 125 -13.49 17.20 3.27
N THR A 126 -14.24 16.21 2.77
CA THR A 126 -14.89 15.21 3.64
C THR A 126 -13.86 14.42 4.44
N TYR A 127 -12.77 14.01 3.80
CA TYR A 127 -11.66 13.32 4.47
C TYR A 127 -10.92 14.26 5.43
N SER A 128 -10.67 15.51 5.04
CA SER A 128 -10.05 16.53 5.89
C SER A 128 -10.85 16.73 7.17
N ASP A 129 -12.14 17.04 7.03
CA ASP A 129 -13.04 17.32 8.14
C ASP A 129 -13.13 16.12 9.06
N PHE A 130 -13.25 14.91 8.50
CA PHE A 130 -13.29 13.69 9.30
C PHE A 130 -12.01 13.48 10.10
N ALA A 131 -10.85 13.65 9.44
CA ALA A 131 -9.56 13.45 10.06
C ALA A 131 -9.27 14.52 11.14
N MET A 132 -9.59 15.79 10.86
CA MET A 132 -9.42 16.90 11.80
C MET A 132 -10.36 16.80 13.01
N ASN A 133 -11.59 16.32 12.82
CA ASN A 133 -12.51 16.11 13.94
C ASN A 133 -12.10 14.96 14.87
N ARG A 134 -11.10 14.16 14.49
CA ARG A 134 -10.62 13.00 15.24
C ARG A 134 -9.12 13.05 15.51
N LEU A 135 -8.52 14.23 15.63
CA LEU A 135 -7.06 14.40 15.83
C LEU A 135 -6.51 13.53 16.98
N GLY A 136 -7.23 13.39 18.10
CA GLY A 136 -6.82 12.51 19.21
C GLY A 136 -6.93 10.99 18.94
N SER A 137 -7.28 10.58 17.72
CA SER A 137 -7.37 9.17 17.32
C SER A 137 -6.13 8.65 16.60
N TYR A 138 -5.15 9.51 16.34
CA TYR A 138 -3.95 9.20 15.58
C TYR A 138 -2.70 9.43 16.43
N ASP A 139 -1.73 8.54 16.28
CA ASP A 139 -0.42 8.64 16.93
C ASP A 139 0.53 9.58 16.16
N GLY A 140 0.22 9.91 14.90
CA GLY A 140 0.99 10.85 14.08
C GLY A 140 0.23 11.34 12.86
N ILE A 141 0.61 12.53 12.36
CA ILE A 141 0.01 13.18 11.19
C ILE A 141 1.10 13.56 10.20
N PHE A 142 0.94 13.18 8.94
CA PHE A 142 1.89 13.41 7.87
C PHE A 142 1.21 14.07 6.67
N TYR A 143 1.81 15.14 6.16
CA TYR A 143 1.32 15.82 4.97
C TYR A 143 1.91 15.21 3.71
N THR A 144 1.05 14.82 2.77
CA THR A 144 1.49 14.08 1.56
C THR A 144 1.82 14.98 0.36
N ASP A 145 1.98 16.29 0.58
CA ASP A 145 2.27 17.24 -0.50
C ASP A 145 3.71 17.07 -1.04
N SER A 146 4.64 16.61 -0.20
CA SER A 146 6.02 16.26 -0.55
C SER A 146 6.29 14.80 -0.23
N MET A 147 6.35 13.93 -1.25
CA MET A 147 6.58 12.49 -1.07
C MET A 147 7.91 12.21 -0.34
N LYS A 148 8.95 12.98 -0.64
CA LYS A 148 10.28 12.84 0.00
C LYS A 148 10.20 13.09 1.50
N GLU A 149 9.57 14.18 1.90
CA GLU A 149 9.42 14.56 3.31
C GLU A 149 8.49 13.59 4.03
N THR A 150 7.37 13.23 3.40
CA THR A 150 6.40 12.26 3.96
C THR A 150 7.09 10.93 4.28
N LEU A 151 7.86 10.40 3.34
CA LEU A 151 8.57 9.13 3.52
C LEU A 151 9.62 9.23 4.61
N SER A 152 10.43 10.29 4.61
CA SER A 152 11.44 10.51 5.66
C SER A 152 10.82 10.50 7.05
N ASN A 153 9.74 11.25 7.23
CA ASN A 153 9.06 11.36 8.53
C ASN A 153 8.36 10.05 8.92
N LEU A 154 7.81 9.31 7.94
CA LEU A 154 7.23 7.98 8.19
C LEU A 154 8.28 6.98 8.67
N TYR A 155 9.46 6.94 8.05
CA TYR A 155 10.54 6.05 8.48
C TYR A 155 10.98 6.34 9.91
N GLU A 156 11.21 7.62 10.22
CA GLU A 156 11.56 8.04 11.58
C GLU A 156 10.50 7.61 12.61
N MET A 157 9.22 7.80 12.29
CA MET A 157 8.13 7.38 13.17
C MET A 157 8.06 5.86 13.37
N VAL A 158 8.27 5.09 12.30
CA VAL A 158 8.30 3.63 12.38
C VAL A 158 9.48 3.17 13.24
N ASP A 159 10.65 3.79 13.11
CA ASP A 159 11.81 3.45 13.92
C ASP A 159 11.58 3.76 15.41
N ILE A 160 10.91 4.88 15.71
CA ILE A 160 10.46 5.21 17.08
C ILE A 160 9.51 4.14 17.60
N PHE A 161 8.50 3.72 16.82
CA PHE A 161 7.55 2.70 17.26
C PHE A 161 8.17 1.32 17.46
N LEU A 162 9.19 0.99 16.67
CA LEU A 162 9.93 -0.27 16.79
C LEU A 162 11.05 -0.22 17.83
N ASN A 163 11.28 0.94 18.49
CA ASN A 163 12.39 1.18 19.40
C ASN A 163 13.75 0.79 18.79
N ARG A 164 13.96 1.07 17.50
CA ARG A 164 15.22 0.79 16.82
C ARG A 164 16.29 1.79 17.28
N ASN A 165 17.44 1.28 17.72
CA ASN A 165 18.55 2.13 18.17
C ASN A 165 19.20 2.84 16.96
N GLN A 166 19.63 4.10 17.13
CA GLN A 166 20.27 4.92 16.09
C GLN A 166 21.46 4.23 15.37
N ASN A 167 22.10 3.25 16.00
CA ASN A 167 23.24 2.50 15.43
C ASN A 167 22.85 1.45 14.36
N GLU A 168 21.61 0.97 14.32
CA GLU A 168 21.11 0.08 13.26
C GLU A 168 20.69 0.88 12.01
N MET A 169 20.23 2.13 12.20
CA MET A 169 19.73 3.02 11.15
C MET A 169 20.79 3.45 10.13
N ILE A 170 22.07 3.54 10.53
CA ILE A 170 23.17 4.01 9.66
C ILE A 170 23.57 2.92 8.64
N ARG A 171 23.34 1.64 8.92
CA ARG A 171 23.78 0.52 8.06
C ARG A 171 22.81 0.19 6.92
N GLU A 172 21.52 0.47 7.07
CA GLU A 172 20.50 0.16 6.05
C GLU A 172 20.17 1.36 5.14
N ASN A 173 20.22 2.59 5.67
CA ASN A 173 19.82 3.80 4.93
C ASN A 173 20.72 4.17 3.74
N SER A 174 21.97 3.67 3.69
CA SER A 174 22.87 3.91 2.54
C SER A 174 22.58 3.00 1.34
N ASN A 175 21.95 1.84 1.54
CA ASN A 175 21.67 0.88 0.48
C ASN A 175 20.22 0.92 -0.01
N VAL A 176 19.24 1.17 0.88
CA VAL A 176 17.81 1.10 0.53
C VAL A 176 17.30 2.40 -0.12
N ASN A 177 17.76 3.57 0.32
CA ASN A 177 17.21 4.85 -0.17
C ASN A 177 17.60 5.19 -1.62
N SER A 178 18.78 4.78 -2.09
CA SER A 178 19.19 4.98 -3.48
C SER A 178 18.47 4.02 -4.42
N GLU A 179 18.36 2.74 -4.04
CA GLU A 179 17.80 1.70 -4.88
C GLU A 179 16.27 1.83 -5.04
N TYR A 180 15.50 2.14 -4.00
CA TYR A 180 14.04 2.26 -4.10
C TYR A 180 13.59 3.55 -4.82
N LEU A 181 14.23 4.70 -4.57
CA LEU A 181 13.89 5.96 -5.25
C LEU A 181 14.34 5.94 -6.72
N GLU A 182 15.51 5.34 -7.02
CA GLU A 182 15.91 5.13 -8.41
C GLU A 182 15.02 4.11 -9.11
N ASN A 183 14.63 3.01 -8.46
CA ASN A 183 13.77 1.99 -9.06
C ASN A 183 12.34 2.48 -9.25
N PHE A 184 11.79 3.32 -8.36
CA PHE A 184 10.45 3.89 -8.56
C PHE A 184 10.43 4.86 -9.76
N SER A 185 11.43 5.74 -9.85
CA SER A 185 11.59 6.68 -10.97
C SER A 185 11.92 5.96 -12.30
N LYS A 186 12.83 4.97 -12.27
CA LYS A 186 13.17 4.13 -13.44
C LYS A 186 11.99 3.27 -13.88
N ASN A 187 11.21 2.68 -12.97
CA ASN A 187 10.03 1.88 -13.31
C ASN A 187 8.88 2.72 -13.87
N GLU A 188 8.68 3.95 -13.38
CA GLU A 188 7.74 4.89 -14.01
C GLU A 188 8.20 5.26 -15.43
N LEU A 189 9.48 5.60 -15.62
CA LEU A 189 10.02 5.98 -16.94
C LEU A 189 10.05 4.80 -17.93
N ASP A 190 10.43 3.61 -17.47
CA ASP A 190 10.45 2.37 -18.27
C ASP A 190 9.04 1.90 -18.61
N SER A 191 8.07 2.03 -17.71
CA SER A 191 6.68 1.68 -18.02
C SER A 191 6.07 2.60 -19.08
N ILE A 192 6.56 3.85 -19.18
CA ILE A 192 6.18 4.82 -20.21
C ILE A 192 6.90 4.53 -21.53
N ASN A 193 8.20 4.19 -21.48
CA ASN A 193 9.02 3.93 -22.66
C ASN A 193 8.75 2.56 -23.32
N ARG A 194 8.54 1.49 -22.52
CA ARG A 194 8.16 0.15 -23.03
C ARG A 194 6.79 0.14 -23.72
N ARG A 195 5.94 1.14 -23.48
CA ARG A 195 4.63 1.28 -24.15
C ARG A 195 4.68 2.13 -25.42
N LYS A 196 5.81 2.80 -25.70
CA LYS A 196 6.02 3.59 -26.94
C LYS A 196 6.83 2.83 -27.99
N SER A 197 7.67 1.86 -27.62
CA SER A 197 8.45 1.06 -28.57
C SER A 197 8.06 -0.42 -28.50
N THR A 198 7.22 -0.87 -29.44
CA THR A 198 7.11 -2.25 -29.96
C THR A 198 6.68 -3.35 -28.96
N ALA A 199 5.61 -4.11 -29.19
CA ALA A 199 5.62 -5.18 -30.20
C ALA A 199 7.01 -5.82 -30.41
N LYS A 200 7.67 -6.31 -29.36
CA LYS A 200 8.61 -7.46 -29.39
C LYS A 200 9.16 -7.73 -27.99
N SER A 201 9.24 -9.02 -27.67
CA SER A 201 9.80 -9.59 -26.44
C SER A 201 11.24 -9.16 -26.19
N THR A 202 11.64 -9.03 -24.93
CA THR A 202 13.03 -9.33 -24.54
C THR A 202 13.08 -9.90 -23.12
N VAL A 203 13.73 -11.07 -23.05
CA VAL A 203 14.10 -11.85 -21.87
C VAL A 203 15.40 -11.26 -21.31
N TYR A 204 15.52 -11.13 -19.99
CA TYR A 204 16.81 -10.92 -19.33
C TYR A 204 17.23 -12.20 -18.61
N ASN A 205 18.32 -12.80 -19.10
CA ASN A 205 19.09 -13.83 -18.43
C ASN A 205 20.10 -13.15 -17.50
N PHE A 206 20.17 -13.58 -16.24
CA PHE A 206 21.36 -13.38 -15.41
C PHE A 206 21.87 -14.75 -14.97
N SER A 207 22.78 -15.28 -15.78
CA SER A 207 23.77 -16.25 -15.35
C SER A 207 24.91 -15.50 -14.66
N ASN A 208 25.17 -15.81 -13.39
CA ASN A 208 26.56 -15.89 -12.93
C ASN A 208 26.69 -16.90 -11.78
N THR A 209 27.19 -18.05 -12.19
CA THR A 209 27.91 -19.06 -11.44
C THR A 209 29.03 -18.43 -10.61
N GLN A 210 29.04 -18.65 -9.30
CA GLN A 210 30.22 -19.21 -8.62
C GLN A 210 29.76 -20.19 -7.54
N ARG A 211 29.95 -21.48 -7.83
CA ARG A 211 30.13 -22.54 -6.83
C ARG A 211 31.58 -22.47 -6.35
N ASN A 212 31.79 -22.55 -5.05
CA ASN A 212 32.81 -23.40 -4.44
C ASN A 212 32.37 -23.64 -2.99
N GLN A 213 31.80 -24.82 -2.72
CA GLN A 213 32.46 -26.01 -2.16
C GLN A 213 32.37 -25.99 -0.63
N LEU A 214 31.54 -26.91 -0.10
CA LEU A 214 31.80 -27.68 1.10
C LEU A 214 30.89 -28.91 1.02
N SER A 215 31.49 -30.07 0.75
CA SER A 215 30.88 -31.38 0.89
C SER A 215 31.74 -32.19 1.83
N PHE A 216 31.07 -32.78 2.82
CA PHE A 216 31.54 -33.61 3.94
C PHE A 216 32.16 -32.86 5.12
#